data_AF-A0A8J5CWC5-F1
#
_entry.id   AF-A0A8J5CWC5-F1
#
_cell.length_a   1.000
_cell.length_b   1.000
_cell.length_c   1.000
_cell.angle_alpha   90.00
_cell.angle_beta   90.00
_cell.angle_gamma   90.00
#
_symmetry.space_group_name_H-M   'P 1'
#
loop_
_entity.id
_entity.type
_entity.pdbx_description
1 polymer ?
#
loop_
_entity_poly.entity_id
_entity_poly.type
_entity_poly.pdbx_seq_one_letter_code
_entity_poly.pdbx_strand_id
1 'polypeptide(L)'
;MWVYYWIKGACNIIYRRHGDWHTTYHRIITFQISLLCIGFNIFCFFTITYKLEELLEDPNIFADFEFLGYWQIQFNNAVAVCVFFAWFKLFKYISFNKTMTQLSSTLSRCAMDIAGFAIMFFIVFFAFAQLGYLLFGTQVRDFRKFMDAIFTLLRTILGDFNFHEIEEANRVLGPIFFICYVFFVYFVLLVRDDPYWKL
;
A
#
# COMPACT_ATOMS: atom_id res chain seq x y z
N MET A 1 -14.40 24.93 0.86
CA MET A 1 -14.20 24.36 2.21
C MET A 1 -12.77 23.85 2.45
N TRP A 2 -12.19 23.07 1.52
CA TRP A 2 -10.82 22.53 1.63
C TRP A 2 -9.70 23.58 1.69
N VAL A 3 -9.83 24.67 0.94
CA VAL A 3 -8.89 25.82 0.95
C VAL A 3 -8.82 26.49 2.33
N TYR A 4 -9.95 26.64 3.03
CA TYR A 4 -9.98 27.21 4.38
C TYR A 4 -9.22 26.35 5.40
N TYR A 5 -9.39 25.03 5.36
CA TYR A 5 -8.63 24.10 6.20
C TYR A 5 -7.14 24.10 5.88
N TRP A 6 -6.78 24.35 4.62
CA TRP A 6 -5.39 24.46 4.18
C TRP A 6 -4.73 25.73 4.72
N ILE A 7 -5.38 26.89 4.60
CA ILE A 7 -4.90 28.17 5.15
C ILE A 7 -4.76 28.10 6.68
N LYS A 8 -5.78 27.57 7.37
CA LYS A 8 -5.75 27.40 8.83
C LYS A 8 -4.66 26.42 9.28
N GLY A 9 -4.42 25.38 8.49
CA GLY A 9 -3.35 24.41 8.70
C GLY A 9 -1.96 25.03 8.57
N ALA A 10 -1.72 25.79 7.50
CA ALA A 10 -0.46 26.49 7.24
C ALA A 10 -0.16 27.54 8.32
N CYS A 11 -1.15 28.37 8.67
CA CYS A 11 -1.01 29.39 9.70
C CYS A 11 -0.70 28.77 11.08
N ASN A 12 -1.33 27.65 11.42
CA ASN A 12 -1.10 26.92 12.68
C ASN A 12 0.21 26.09 12.71
N ILE A 13 0.88 25.90 11.57
CA ILE A 13 2.25 25.34 11.52
C ILE A 13 3.27 26.45 11.77
N ILE A 14 3.07 27.62 11.17
CA ILE A 14 3.94 28.79 11.33
C ILE A 14 3.87 29.38 12.76
N TYR A 15 2.69 29.34 13.40
CA TYR A 15 2.49 29.96 14.71
C TYR A 15 3.05 29.17 15.92
N ARG A 16 3.26 27.85 15.81
CA ARG A 16 3.70 27.02 16.96
C ARG A 16 5.23 26.92 17.01
N ARG A 17 5.87 27.83 17.76
CA ARG A 17 7.34 28.00 17.78
C ARG A 17 8.12 27.08 18.74
N HIS A 18 7.52 26.36 19.68
CA HIS A 18 8.29 25.48 20.58
C HIS A 18 7.48 24.29 21.10
N GLY A 19 8.07 23.10 21.08
CA GLY A 19 7.57 21.95 21.84
C GLY A 19 7.99 20.60 21.29
N ASP A 20 7.27 20.09 20.29
CA ASP A 20 7.35 18.67 19.91
C ASP A 20 7.69 18.46 18.43
N TRP A 21 8.91 18.00 18.17
CA TRP A 21 9.39 17.66 16.82
C TRP A 21 8.57 16.53 16.20
N HIS A 22 8.24 15.47 16.95
CA HIS A 22 7.50 14.29 16.45
C HIS A 22 6.11 14.66 15.92
N THR A 23 5.37 15.50 16.66
CA THR A 23 4.03 15.97 16.26
C THR A 23 4.11 16.88 15.03
N THR A 24 5.21 17.61 14.87
CA THR A 24 5.46 18.51 13.74
C THR A 24 5.74 17.71 12.46
N TYR A 25 6.55 16.64 12.51
CA TYR A 25 6.78 15.75 11.36
C TYR A 25 5.48 15.13 10.83
N HIS A 26 4.62 14.57 11.68
CA HIS A 26 3.33 14.01 11.26
C HIS A 26 2.42 15.05 10.60
N ARG A 27 2.49 16.32 11.02
CA ARG A 27 1.72 17.42 10.41
C ARG A 27 2.27 17.80 9.03
N ILE A 28 3.58 17.84 8.86
CA ILE A 28 4.23 18.11 7.58
C ILE A 28 3.91 17.01 6.56
N ILE A 29 4.01 15.74 6.95
CA ILE A 29 3.68 14.60 6.06
C ILE A 29 2.22 14.67 5.59
N THR A 30 1.28 14.96 6.49
CA THR A 30 -0.14 15.09 6.12
C THR A 30 -0.37 16.25 5.15
N PHE A 31 0.34 17.36 5.35
CA PHE A 31 0.24 18.53 4.49
C PHE A 31 0.77 18.25 3.08
N GLN A 32 1.93 17.59 2.97
CA GLN A 32 2.54 17.18 1.69
C GLN A 32 1.62 16.24 0.90
N ILE A 33 1.06 15.22 1.56
CA ILE A 33 0.11 14.28 0.93
C ILE A 33 -1.13 15.02 0.42
N SER A 34 -1.68 15.95 1.20
CA SER A 34 -2.86 16.72 0.76
C SER A 34 -2.56 17.66 -0.42
N LEU A 35 -1.35 18.24 -0.48
CA LEU A 35 -0.92 19.11 -1.57
C LEU A 35 -0.76 18.32 -2.87
N LEU A 36 -0.12 17.14 -2.80
CA LEU A 36 0.01 16.21 -3.92
C LEU A 36 -1.34 15.75 -4.44
N CYS A 37 -2.26 15.34 -3.56
CA CYS A 37 -3.62 14.94 -3.94
C CYS A 37 -4.39 16.05 -4.64
N ILE A 38 -4.33 17.29 -4.13
CA ILE A 38 -5.03 18.44 -4.73
C ILE A 38 -4.41 18.80 -6.08
N GLY A 39 -3.08 18.87 -6.16
CA GLY A 39 -2.37 19.18 -7.41
C GLY A 39 -2.66 18.18 -8.52
N PHE A 40 -2.65 16.88 -8.19
CA PHE A 40 -2.94 15.82 -9.14
C PHE A 40 -4.40 15.85 -9.63
N ASN A 41 -5.37 16.09 -8.74
CA ASN A 41 -6.78 16.22 -9.14
C ASN A 41 -7.03 17.42 -10.05
N ILE A 42 -6.40 18.57 -9.76
CA ILE A 42 -6.52 19.76 -10.60
C ILE A 42 -5.90 19.51 -11.97
N PHE A 43 -4.71 18.93 -12.04
CA PHE A 43 -4.03 18.61 -13.29
C PHE A 43 -4.86 17.67 -14.19
N CYS A 44 -5.41 16.59 -13.60
CA CYS A 44 -6.27 15.67 -14.34
C CYS A 44 -7.58 16.32 -14.80
N PHE A 45 -8.20 17.16 -13.96
CA PHE A 45 -9.42 17.89 -14.34
C PHE A 45 -9.17 18.80 -15.55
N PHE A 46 -8.09 19.58 -15.54
CA PHE A 46 -7.72 20.44 -16.66
C PHE A 46 -7.43 19.65 -17.95
N THR A 47 -6.78 18.50 -17.84
CA THR A 47 -6.45 17.66 -19.00
C THR A 47 -7.72 17.09 -19.65
N ILE A 48 -8.70 16.65 -18.84
CA ILE A 48 -9.98 16.14 -19.33
C ILE A 48 -10.79 17.26 -19.99
N THR A 49 -10.89 18.44 -19.35
CA THR A 49 -11.67 19.56 -19.91
C THR A 49 -11.06 20.07 -21.22
N TYR A 50 -9.74 20.18 -21.30
CA TYR A 50 -9.05 20.62 -22.52
C TYR A 50 -9.27 19.63 -23.67
N LYS A 51 -9.14 18.33 -23.41
CA LYS A 51 -9.34 17.29 -24.44
C LYS A 51 -10.80 17.13 -24.85
N LEU A 52 -11.74 17.39 -23.94
CA LEU A 52 -13.16 17.39 -24.26
C LEU A 52 -13.54 18.58 -25.16
N GLU A 53 -12.98 19.77 -24.89
CA GLU A 53 -13.23 20.99 -25.68
C GLU A 53 -12.65 20.87 -27.10
N GLU A 54 -11.43 20.34 -27.24
CA GLU A 54 -10.77 20.06 -28.53
C GLU A 54 -11.58 19.07 -29.40
N LEU A 55 -12.20 18.05 -28.79
CA LEU A 55 -13.01 17.06 -29.51
C LEU A 55 -14.41 17.56 -29.89
N LEU A 56 -14.90 18.61 -29.24
CA LEU A 56 -16.22 19.21 -29.50
C LEU A 56 -16.18 20.36 -30.50
N GLU A 57 -14.99 20.88 -30.82
CA GLU A 57 -14.81 22.04 -31.70
C GLU A 57 -14.95 21.68 -33.20
N ASP A 58 -14.61 20.45 -33.60
CA ASP A 58 -14.72 19.97 -34.99
C ASP A 58 -15.81 18.87 -35.16
N PRO A 59 -17.08 19.24 -35.42
CA PRO A 59 -18.19 18.28 -35.57
C PRO A 59 -18.13 17.43 -36.85
N ASN A 60 -17.20 17.74 -37.77
CA ASN A 60 -17.03 17.01 -39.05
C ASN A 60 -16.00 15.88 -38.98
N ILE A 61 -15.28 15.73 -37.87
CA ILE A 61 -14.26 14.69 -37.67
C ILE A 61 -14.79 13.68 -36.65
N PHE A 62 -14.47 12.39 -36.83
CA PHE A 62 -14.84 11.35 -35.87
C PHE A 62 -14.14 11.61 -34.53
N ALA A 63 -14.92 11.90 -33.48
CA ALA A 63 -14.41 12.10 -32.13
C ALA A 63 -14.07 10.75 -31.47
N ASP A 64 -12.78 10.47 -31.30
CA ASP A 64 -12.31 9.29 -30.58
C ASP A 64 -12.36 9.50 -29.07
N PHE A 65 -13.39 8.94 -28.43
CA PHE A 65 -13.60 9.02 -26.98
C PHE A 65 -12.84 7.95 -26.18
N GLU A 66 -12.13 7.02 -26.82
CA GLU A 66 -11.43 5.94 -26.09
C GLU A 66 -10.35 6.51 -25.18
N PHE A 67 -9.56 7.46 -25.70
CA PHE A 67 -8.54 8.17 -24.92
C PHE A 67 -9.15 8.97 -23.77
N LEU A 68 -10.26 9.68 -24.03
CA LEU A 68 -10.96 10.46 -23.01
C LEU A 68 -11.52 9.54 -21.90
N GLY A 69 -12.11 8.41 -22.28
CA GLY A 69 -12.60 7.39 -21.36
C GLY A 69 -11.50 6.81 -20.48
N TYR A 70 -10.32 6.53 -21.05
CA TYR A 70 -9.15 6.09 -20.30
C TYR A 70 -8.73 7.14 -19.24
N TRP A 71 -8.60 8.41 -19.60
CA TRP A 71 -8.26 9.48 -18.66
C TRP A 71 -9.32 9.68 -17.57
N GLN A 72 -10.59 9.52 -17.92
CA GLN A 72 -11.70 9.57 -16.96
C GLN A 72 -11.62 8.44 -15.93
N ILE A 73 -11.27 7.22 -16.35
CA ILE A 73 -11.07 6.08 -15.43
C ILE A 73 -9.88 6.36 -14.50
N GLN A 74 -8.77 6.87 -15.03
CA GLN A 74 -7.62 7.24 -14.20
C GLN A 74 -7.96 8.33 -13.18
N PHE A 75 -8.73 9.35 -13.59
CA PHE A 75 -9.22 10.38 -12.68
C PHE A 75 -10.12 9.81 -11.58
N ASN A 76 -11.06 8.92 -11.91
CA ASN A 76 -11.91 8.28 -10.91
C ASN A 76 -11.10 7.48 -9.90
N ASN A 77 -10.11 6.71 -10.35
CA ASN A 77 -9.18 5.98 -9.48
C ASN A 77 -8.39 6.93 -8.57
N ALA A 78 -7.93 8.06 -9.11
CA ALA A 78 -7.22 9.09 -8.35
C ALA A 78 -8.09 9.71 -7.24
N VAL A 79 -9.33 10.06 -7.57
CA VAL A 79 -10.31 10.58 -6.61
C VAL A 79 -10.57 9.55 -5.51
N ALA A 80 -10.76 8.27 -5.85
CA ALA A 80 -10.96 7.20 -4.88
C ALA A 80 -9.79 7.07 -3.90
N VAL A 81 -8.54 7.10 -4.39
CA VAL A 81 -7.34 7.11 -3.56
C VAL A 81 -7.29 8.34 -2.66
N CYS A 82 -7.66 9.52 -3.16
CA CYS A 82 -7.69 10.74 -2.35
C CYS A 82 -8.73 10.67 -1.23
N VAL A 83 -9.91 10.11 -1.49
CA VAL A 83 -10.94 9.87 -0.47
C VAL A 83 -10.45 8.87 0.58
N PHE A 84 -9.75 7.81 0.17
CA PHE A 84 -9.12 6.86 1.09
C PHE A 84 -8.09 7.53 2.02
N PHE A 85 -7.23 8.41 1.50
CA PHE A 85 -6.32 9.19 2.34
C PHE A 85 -7.03 10.21 3.24
N ALA A 86 -8.18 10.74 2.83
CA ALA A 86 -8.99 11.61 3.68
C ALA A 86 -9.50 10.88 4.93
N TRP A 87 -9.78 9.58 4.85
CA TRP A 87 -10.12 8.75 6.01
C TRP A 87 -8.96 8.62 7.00
N PHE A 88 -7.72 8.47 6.55
CA PHE A 88 -6.57 8.48 7.47
C PHE A 88 -6.42 9.79 8.25
N LYS A 89 -6.80 10.92 7.64
CA LYS A 89 -6.83 12.22 8.33
C LYS A 89 -7.86 12.23 9.47
N LEU A 90 -8.95 11.50 9.33
CA LEU A 90 -10.00 11.37 10.35
C LEU A 90 -9.47 10.68 11.62
N PHE A 91 -8.63 9.64 11.49
CA PHE A 91 -7.99 8.99 12.65
C PHE A 91 -7.19 9.98 13.52
N LYS A 92 -6.54 10.98 12.92
CA LYS A 92 -5.81 12.02 13.64
C LYS A 92 -6.72 12.98 14.42
N TYR A 93 -7.95 13.20 13.96
CA TYR A 93 -8.93 14.00 14.69
C TYR A 93 -9.55 13.21 15.86
N ILE A 94 -9.68 11.89 15.72
CA ILE A 94 -10.14 11.00 16.80
C ILE A 94 -9.06 10.84 17.89
N SER A 95 -7.78 10.87 17.52
CA SER A 95 -6.66 10.73 18.47
C SER A 95 -6.47 11.96 19.40
N PHE A 96 -7.40 12.91 19.45
CA PHE A 96 -7.41 13.97 20.47
C PHE A 96 -7.78 13.46 21.87
N ASN A 97 -8.26 12.21 21.98
CA ASN A 97 -8.51 11.55 23.27
C ASN A 97 -7.24 10.88 23.82
N LYS A 98 -6.98 11.05 25.13
CA LYS A 98 -5.78 10.52 25.83
C LYS A 98 -5.59 9.01 25.64
N THR A 99 -6.67 8.23 25.63
CA THR A 99 -6.62 6.76 25.45
C THR A 99 -6.08 6.35 24.08
N MET A 100 -6.48 7.05 23.01
CA MET A 100 -6.05 6.74 21.63
C MET A 100 -4.61 7.16 21.35
N THR A 101 -4.15 8.25 21.97
CA THR A 101 -2.74 8.68 21.92
C THR A 101 -1.81 7.65 22.56
N GLN A 102 -2.24 7.00 23.65
CA GLN A 102 -1.47 5.95 24.30
C GLN A 102 -1.38 4.67 23.44
N LEU A 103 -2.47 4.28 22.77
CA LEU A 103 -2.43 3.16 21.81
C LEU A 103 -1.52 3.45 20.61
N SER A 104 -1.54 4.70 20.13
CA SER A 104 -0.68 5.12 19.01
C SER A 104 0.80 5.14 19.41
N SER A 105 1.12 5.50 20.66
CA SER A 105 2.50 5.55 21.16
C SER A 105 3.07 4.15 21.43
N THR A 106 2.27 3.21 21.92
CA THR A 106 2.71 1.80 22.04
C THR A 106 2.92 1.17 20.67
N LEU A 107 2.00 1.40 19.72
CA LEU A 107 2.15 0.93 18.34
C LEU A 107 3.41 1.49 17.68
N SER A 108 3.65 2.80 17.81
CA SER A 108 4.86 3.46 17.26
C SER A 108 6.14 2.89 17.87
N ARG A 109 6.14 2.60 19.18
CA ARG A 109 7.30 2.03 19.87
C ARG A 109 7.58 0.59 19.43
N CYS A 110 6.56 -0.23 19.21
CA CYS A 110 6.73 -1.59 18.68
C CYS A 110 6.97 -1.63 17.16
N ALA A 111 6.67 -0.54 16.43
CA ALA A 111 6.82 -0.50 14.98
C ALA A 111 8.27 -0.71 14.51
N MET A 112 9.27 -0.23 15.26
CA MET A 112 10.68 -0.44 14.92
C MET A 112 11.06 -1.93 15.01
N ASP A 113 10.58 -2.62 16.04
CA ASP A 113 10.79 -4.06 16.20
C ASP A 113 10.05 -4.87 15.12
N ILE A 114 8.80 -4.50 14.83
CA ILE A 114 7.99 -5.11 13.77
C ILE A 114 8.63 -4.87 12.40
N ALA A 115 9.22 -3.69 12.17
CA ALA A 115 9.91 -3.39 10.92
C ALA A 115 11.15 -4.27 10.73
N GLY A 116 11.97 -4.47 11.77
CA GLY A 116 13.11 -5.40 11.73
C GLY A 116 12.65 -6.83 11.42
N PHE A 117 11.56 -7.26 12.04
CA PHE A 117 10.93 -8.54 11.76
C PHE A 117 10.41 -8.66 10.31
N ALA A 118 9.72 -7.63 9.82
CA ALA A 118 9.19 -7.58 8.47
C ALA A 118 10.29 -7.67 7.40
N ILE A 119 11.45 -7.04 7.62
CA ILE A 119 12.59 -7.12 6.68
C ILE A 119 13.06 -8.57 6.53
N MET A 120 13.26 -9.30 7.63
CA MET A 120 13.67 -10.71 7.58
C MET A 120 12.63 -11.56 6.84
N PHE A 121 11.34 -11.34 7.16
CA PHE A 121 10.24 -12.00 6.48
C PHE A 121 10.24 -11.73 4.97
N PHE A 122 10.38 -10.48 4.53
CA PHE A 122 10.36 -10.13 3.11
C PHE A 122 11.53 -10.72 2.33
N ILE A 123 12.72 -10.85 2.92
CA ILE A 123 13.87 -11.48 2.26
C ILE A 123 13.57 -12.95 1.93
N VAL A 124 13.10 -13.71 2.91
CA VAL A 124 12.73 -15.12 2.72
C VAL A 124 11.54 -15.22 1.77
N PHE A 125 10.52 -14.38 1.96
CA PHE A 125 9.32 -14.34 1.14
C PHE A 125 9.62 -14.11 -0.35
N PHE A 126 10.45 -13.12 -0.68
CA PHE A 126 10.83 -12.86 -2.07
C PHE A 126 11.73 -13.95 -2.66
N ALA A 127 12.59 -14.58 -1.85
CA ALA A 127 13.38 -15.73 -2.31
C ALA A 127 12.46 -16.91 -2.71
N PHE A 128 11.44 -17.21 -1.90
CA PHE A 128 10.44 -18.23 -2.25
C PHE A 128 9.55 -17.80 -3.43
N ALA A 129 9.22 -16.52 -3.56
CA ALA A 129 8.47 -16.01 -4.72
C ALA A 129 9.25 -16.22 -6.03
N GLN A 130 10.54 -15.90 -6.02
CA GLN A 130 11.42 -16.12 -7.16
C GLN A 130 11.60 -17.61 -7.46
N LEU A 131 11.80 -18.44 -6.44
CA LEU A 131 11.94 -19.88 -6.60
C LEU A 131 10.65 -20.53 -7.14
N GLY A 132 9.49 -20.15 -6.62
CA GLY A 132 8.19 -20.63 -7.10
C GLY A 132 7.90 -20.20 -8.54
N TYR A 133 8.25 -18.96 -8.90
CA TYR A 133 8.18 -18.48 -10.28
C TYR A 133 9.06 -19.31 -11.23
N LEU A 134 10.29 -19.64 -10.82
CA LEU A 134 11.21 -20.44 -11.65
C LEU A 134 10.81 -21.92 -11.75
N LEU A 135 10.31 -22.51 -10.68
CA LEU A 135 9.93 -23.93 -10.65
C LEU A 135 8.58 -24.19 -11.31
N PHE A 136 7.58 -23.35 -11.04
CA PHE A 136 6.18 -23.61 -11.39
C PHE A 136 5.61 -22.63 -12.41
N GLY A 137 6.33 -21.58 -12.80
CA GLY A 137 5.79 -20.51 -13.65
C GLY A 137 5.36 -20.94 -15.06
N THR A 138 5.87 -22.06 -15.58
CA THR A 138 5.46 -22.61 -16.89
C THR A 138 4.25 -23.53 -16.82
N GLN A 139 3.95 -24.08 -15.64
CA GLN A 139 2.93 -25.12 -15.47
C GLN A 139 1.73 -24.67 -14.64
N VAL A 140 1.95 -23.78 -13.66
CA VAL A 140 0.93 -23.31 -12.72
C VAL A 140 0.60 -21.85 -12.98
N ARG A 141 -0.68 -21.56 -13.22
CA ARG A 141 -1.15 -20.20 -13.56
C ARG A 141 -0.87 -19.21 -12.43
N ASP A 142 -0.98 -19.66 -11.19
CA ASP A 142 -0.73 -18.86 -9.98
C ASP A 142 0.75 -18.46 -9.79
N PHE A 143 1.69 -19.08 -10.51
CA PHE A 143 3.12 -18.74 -10.49
C PHE A 143 3.63 -18.17 -11.82
N ARG A 144 2.73 -17.89 -12.78
CA ARG A 144 3.12 -17.50 -14.15
C ARG A 144 3.83 -16.15 -14.25
N LYS A 145 3.53 -15.22 -13.35
CA LYS A 145 4.23 -13.93 -13.24
C LYS A 145 4.79 -13.78 -11.84
N PHE A 146 5.88 -13.04 -11.70
CA PHE A 146 6.45 -12.75 -10.38
C PHE A 146 5.45 -12.08 -9.42
N MET A 147 4.62 -11.16 -9.93
CA MET A 147 3.55 -10.53 -9.13
C MET A 147 2.46 -11.53 -8.73
N ASP A 148 2.07 -12.41 -9.65
CA ASP A 148 1.07 -13.46 -9.37
C ASP A 148 1.60 -14.41 -8.29
N ALA A 149 2.88 -14.80 -8.36
CA ALA A 149 3.56 -15.63 -7.36
C ALA A 149 3.59 -14.97 -5.97
N ILE A 150 3.83 -13.65 -5.89
CA ILE A 150 3.73 -12.89 -4.63
C ILE A 150 2.32 -13.00 -4.05
N PHE A 151 1.29 -12.77 -4.85
CA PHE A 151 -0.10 -12.88 -4.37
C PHE A 151 -0.46 -14.30 -3.94
N THR A 152 0.02 -15.31 -4.65
CA THR A 152 -0.19 -16.73 -4.31
C THR A 152 0.49 -17.10 -2.99
N LEU A 153 1.71 -16.64 -2.75
CA LEU A 153 2.38 -16.86 -1.48
C LEU A 153 1.70 -16.12 -0.33
N LEU A 154 1.24 -14.87 -0.54
CA LEU A 154 0.41 -14.18 0.46
C LEU A 154 -0.87 -14.96 0.77
N ARG A 155 -1.60 -15.44 -0.25
CA ARG A 155 -2.80 -16.28 -0.07
C ARG A 155 -2.50 -17.56 0.72
N THR A 156 -1.33 -18.16 0.48
CA THR A 156 -0.87 -19.35 1.23
C THR A 156 -0.72 -19.08 2.73
N ILE A 157 -0.26 -17.89 3.12
CA ILE A 157 -0.18 -17.48 4.54
C ILE A 157 -1.58 -17.35 5.17
N LEU A 158 -2.56 -16.88 4.40
CA LEU A 158 -3.96 -16.79 4.83
C LEU A 158 -4.64 -18.16 4.93
N GLY A 159 -3.99 -19.24 4.48
CA GLY A 159 -4.54 -20.59 4.44
C GLY A 159 -5.32 -20.91 3.15
N ASP A 160 -5.34 -19.99 2.18
CA ASP A 160 -5.96 -20.19 0.86
C ASP A 160 -4.87 -20.59 -0.15
N PHE A 161 -4.70 -21.89 -0.37
CA PHE A 161 -3.69 -22.41 -1.29
C PHE A 161 -4.24 -23.56 -2.14
N ASN A 162 -3.88 -23.56 -3.42
CA ASN A 162 -4.21 -24.66 -4.33
C ASN A 162 -3.01 -25.64 -4.41
N PHE A 163 -2.91 -26.52 -3.42
CA PHE A 163 -1.83 -27.52 -3.36
C PHE A 163 -1.86 -28.49 -4.55
N HIS A 164 -3.06 -28.80 -5.05
CA HIS A 164 -3.25 -29.78 -6.12
C HIS A 164 -2.53 -29.37 -7.40
N GLU A 165 -2.64 -28.09 -7.81
CA GLU A 165 -1.95 -27.58 -9.01
C GLU A 165 -0.41 -27.64 -8.87
N ILE A 166 0.12 -27.43 -7.67
CA ILE A 166 1.56 -27.45 -7.39
C ILE A 166 2.09 -28.90 -7.40
N GLU A 167 1.32 -29.84 -6.85
CA GLU A 167 1.64 -31.27 -6.83
C GLU A 167 1.58 -31.89 -8.23
N GLU A 168 0.57 -31.51 -9.04
CA GLU A 168 0.46 -31.97 -10.42
C GLU A 168 1.62 -31.47 -11.30
N ALA A 169 2.08 -30.24 -11.09
CA ALA A 169 3.23 -29.69 -11.80
C ALA A 169 4.54 -30.43 -11.45
N ASN A 170 4.76 -30.69 -10.17
CA ASN A 170 5.87 -31.52 -9.74
C ASN A 170 5.55 -32.30 -8.46
N ARG A 171 5.34 -33.60 -8.60
CA ARG A 171 4.99 -34.50 -7.50
C ARG A 171 6.03 -34.55 -6.37
N VAL A 172 7.28 -34.19 -6.64
CA VAL A 172 8.36 -34.21 -5.63
C VAL A 172 8.67 -32.79 -5.16
N LEU A 173 8.98 -31.87 -6.07
CA LEU A 173 9.37 -30.51 -5.70
C LEU A 173 8.21 -29.67 -5.16
N GLY A 174 6.97 -29.95 -5.58
CA GLY A 174 5.77 -29.24 -5.13
C GLY A 174 5.54 -29.37 -3.62
N PRO A 175 5.39 -30.60 -3.10
CA PRO A 175 5.24 -30.82 -1.66
C PRO A 175 6.43 -30.30 -0.83
N ILE A 176 7.66 -30.50 -1.31
CA ILE A 176 8.87 -30.01 -0.62
C ILE A 176 8.86 -28.49 -0.53
N PHE A 177 8.58 -27.80 -1.65
CA PHE A 177 8.49 -26.35 -1.69
C PHE A 177 7.45 -25.83 -0.70
N PHE A 178 6.25 -26.42 -0.70
CA PHE A 178 5.15 -26.02 0.16
C PHE A 178 5.50 -26.21 1.64
N ILE A 179 5.98 -27.39 2.02
CA ILE A 179 6.37 -27.69 3.42
C ILE A 179 7.49 -26.77 3.88
N CYS A 180 8.53 -26.57 3.05
CA CYS A 180 9.62 -25.67 3.39
C CYS A 180 9.11 -24.23 3.57
N TYR A 181 8.29 -23.72 2.65
CA TYR A 181 7.74 -22.37 2.75
C TYR A 181 6.92 -22.17 4.04
N VAL A 182 5.98 -23.09 4.30
CA VAL A 182 5.14 -23.07 5.49
C VAL A 182 5.98 -23.13 6.77
N PHE A 183 6.96 -24.03 6.83
CA PHE A 183 7.87 -24.15 7.96
C PHE A 183 8.65 -22.85 8.19
N PHE A 184 9.24 -22.26 7.15
CA PHE A 184 10.00 -21.00 7.27
C PHE A 184 9.10 -19.83 7.70
N VAL A 185 7.90 -19.69 7.13
CA VAL A 185 6.98 -18.62 7.52
C VAL A 185 6.59 -18.75 8.99
N TYR A 186 6.19 -19.95 9.44
CA TYR A 186 5.84 -20.15 10.84
C TYR A 186 7.04 -19.98 11.78
N PHE A 187 8.21 -20.49 11.42
CA PHE A 187 9.42 -20.34 12.22
C PHE A 187 9.80 -18.87 12.37
N VAL A 188 9.80 -18.11 11.27
CA VAL A 188 10.08 -16.67 11.31
C VAL A 188 9.04 -15.97 12.19
N LEU A 189 7.73 -16.20 11.98
CA LEU A 189 6.66 -15.63 12.81
C LEU A 189 6.77 -15.97 14.30
N LEU A 190 7.25 -17.16 14.67
CA LEU A 190 7.29 -17.65 16.05
C LEU A 190 8.61 -17.30 16.77
N VAL A 191 9.74 -17.16 16.06
CA VAL A 191 11.10 -17.02 16.63
C VAL A 191 11.31 -15.82 17.58
N ARG A 192 10.38 -14.87 17.67
CA ARG A 192 10.53 -13.67 18.51
C ARG A 192 9.80 -13.76 19.86
N ASP A 193 9.91 -14.90 20.55
CA ASP A 193 9.40 -15.08 21.93
C ASP A 193 10.49 -15.41 22.98
N ASP A 194 11.78 -15.21 22.68
CA ASP A 194 12.86 -15.46 23.65
C ASP A 194 13.40 -14.17 24.31
N PRO A 195 12.99 -13.85 25.56
CA PRO A 195 13.53 -12.74 26.34
C PRO A 195 14.74 -13.20 27.15
N TYR A 196 15.89 -13.45 26.53
CA TYR A 196 17.11 -13.88 27.25
C TYR A 196 18.26 -12.86 27.29
N TRP A 197 18.04 -11.58 26.97
CA TRP A 197 19.08 -10.55 27.09
C TRP A 197 18.88 -9.55 28.24
N LYS A 198 17.98 -9.84 29.19
CA LYS A 198 17.90 -9.11 30.46
C LYS A 198 18.18 -10.04 31.64
N LEU A 199 19.44 -10.47 31.76
CA LEU A 199 20.05 -10.89 33.03
C LEU A 199 21.30 -10.02 33.23
#